data_AF-A0A1H3X375-F1
#
_entry.id   AF-A0A1H3X375-F1
#
_cell.length_a   1.000
_cell.length_b   1.000
_cell.length_c   1.000
_cell.angle_alpha   90.00
_cell.angle_beta   90.00
_cell.angle_gamma   90.00
#
_symmetry.space_group_name_H-M   'P 1'
#
loop_
_entity.id
_entity.type
_entity.pdbx_description
1 polymer ?
#
loop_
_entity_poly.entity_id
_entity_poly.type
_entity_poly.pdbx_seq_one_letter_code
_entity_poly.pdbx_strand_id
1 'polypeptide(L)'
;MTTNKTTIGDFCRENKITIFIIKYYCRTFDIDLFSDKYLVGKTNGWLSDSTVVSPRFIEYFTNFKKEVLEYEQDYYFARSMEDIALKINVDILSIVRFFNKNKPKEIHQKLSEDNEYISKPQIKKTSSYQILKDIQLENRMNLITKISKN
;
A
#
# COMPACT_ATOMS: atom_id res chain seq x y z
N MET A 1 2.26 2.25 -39.69
CA MET A 1 1.73 3.03 -38.56
C MET A 1 2.58 2.72 -37.35
N THR A 2 3.40 3.65 -36.87
CA THR A 2 4.08 3.52 -35.59
C THR A 2 3.03 3.72 -34.50
N THR A 3 2.58 2.64 -33.87
CA THR A 3 1.81 2.72 -32.63
C THR A 3 2.71 3.39 -31.59
N ASN A 4 2.40 4.63 -31.21
CA ASN A 4 3.07 5.28 -30.10
C ASN A 4 2.87 4.39 -28.87
N LYS A 5 3.96 3.81 -28.38
CA LYS A 5 3.94 2.96 -27.18
C LYS A 5 3.79 3.87 -25.97
N THR A 6 2.68 3.75 -25.25
CA THR A 6 2.50 4.43 -23.97
C THR A 6 3.42 3.80 -22.93
N THR A 7 4.14 4.63 -22.20
CA THR A 7 4.97 4.20 -21.08
C THR A 7 4.26 4.45 -19.75
N ILE A 8 4.73 3.79 -18.69
CA ILE A 8 4.22 4.04 -17.34
C ILE A 8 4.50 5.48 -16.90
N GLY A 9 5.62 6.07 -17.34
CA GLY A 9 5.95 7.47 -17.08
C GLY A 9 4.94 8.43 -17.71
N ASP A 10 4.52 8.16 -18.95
CA ASP A 10 3.48 8.95 -19.63
C ASP A 10 2.16 8.87 -18.85
N PHE A 11 1.71 7.65 -18.55
CA PHE A 11 0.47 7.43 -17.79
C PHE A 11 0.50 8.14 -16.43
N CYS A 12 1.60 7.99 -15.68
CA CYS A 12 1.76 8.60 -14.36
C CYS A 12 1.71 10.13 -14.42
N ARG A 13 2.38 10.73 -15.41
CA ARG A 13 2.41 12.19 -15.59
C ARG A 13 1.03 12.74 -15.94
N GLU A 14 0.33 12.11 -16.87
CA GLU A 14 -1.03 12.49 -17.27
C GLU A 14 -2.03 12.38 -16.11
N ASN A 15 -1.84 11.37 -15.25
CA ASN A 15 -2.75 11.10 -14.15
C ASN A 15 -2.32 11.70 -12.81
N LYS A 16 -1.16 12.37 -12.75
CA LYS A 16 -0.55 12.95 -11.55
C LYS A 16 -0.36 11.91 -10.43
N ILE A 17 0.12 10.73 -10.81
CA ILE A 17 0.40 9.61 -9.89
C ILE A 17 1.91 9.40 -9.85
N THR A 18 2.48 9.15 -8.67
CA THR A 18 3.88 8.76 -8.57
C THR A 18 4.06 7.30 -8.98
N ILE A 19 4.97 7.01 -9.92
CA ILE A 19 5.24 5.65 -10.43
C ILE A 19 5.46 4.61 -9.31
N PHE A 20 6.18 5.01 -8.26
CA PHE A 20 6.45 4.16 -7.11
C PHE A 20 5.16 3.73 -6.40
N ILE A 21 4.14 4.59 -6.33
CA ILE A 21 2.87 4.28 -5.69
C ILE A 21 2.13 3.17 -6.41
N ILE A 22 2.17 3.11 -7.74
CA ILE A 22 1.53 2.02 -8.50
C ILE A 22 2.04 0.66 -8.04
N LYS A 23 3.36 0.53 -7.82
CA LYS A 23 3.96 -0.72 -7.32
C LYS A 23 3.44 -1.08 -5.92
N TYR A 24 3.33 -0.11 -5.02
CA TYR A 24 2.88 -0.34 -3.65
C TYR A 24 1.39 -0.62 -3.56
N TYR A 25 0.59 0.09 -4.34
CA TYR A 25 -0.84 -0.18 -4.51
C TYR A 25 -1.05 -1.62 -4.98
N CYS A 26 -0.36 -2.02 -6.06
CA CYS A 26 -0.47 -3.38 -6.59
C CYS A 26 -0.10 -4.44 -5.56
N ARG A 27 1.01 -4.25 -4.85
CA ARG A 27 1.42 -5.17 -3.78
C ARG A 27 0.40 -5.25 -2.65
N THR A 28 -0.26 -4.14 -2.30
CA THR A 28 -1.27 -4.10 -1.24
C THR A 28 -2.51 -4.89 -1.65
N PHE A 29 -2.98 -4.71 -2.88
CA PHE A 29 -4.20 -5.35 -3.37
C PHE A 29 -3.95 -6.65 -4.16
N ASP A 30 -2.76 -7.26 -4.01
CA ASP A 30 -2.38 -8.53 -4.64
C ASP A 30 -2.56 -8.55 -6.17
N ILE A 31 -2.25 -7.41 -6.81
CA ILE A 31 -2.24 -7.26 -8.26
C ILE A 31 -0.84 -7.60 -8.77
N ASP A 32 -0.75 -8.62 -9.63
CA ASP A 32 0.50 -8.97 -10.30
C ASP A 32 0.82 -8.00 -11.44
N LEU A 33 1.38 -6.85 -11.05
CA LEU A 33 1.78 -5.78 -11.97
C LEU A 33 2.84 -6.23 -12.98
N PHE A 34 3.70 -7.20 -12.66
CA PHE A 34 4.79 -7.61 -13.55
C PHE A 34 4.39 -8.71 -14.54
N SER A 35 3.10 -9.05 -14.59
CA SER A 35 2.57 -9.92 -15.64
C SER A 35 2.47 -9.23 -17.00
N ASP A 36 2.52 -10.02 -18.07
CA ASP A 36 2.32 -9.56 -19.46
C ASP A 36 0.92 -8.95 -19.68
N LYS A 37 -0.01 -9.19 -18.74
CA LYS A 37 -1.32 -8.54 -18.71
C LYS A 37 -1.18 -7.02 -18.56
N TYR A 38 -0.20 -6.54 -17.81
CA TYR A 38 -0.08 -5.13 -17.44
C TYR A 38 1.15 -4.45 -18.05
N LEU A 39 2.28 -5.14 -18.15
CA LEU A 39 3.52 -4.58 -18.68
C LEU A 39 3.97 -5.38 -19.90
N VAL A 40 4.54 -4.71 -20.88
CA VAL A 40 5.00 -5.37 -22.10
C VAL A 40 6.46 -5.82 -21.94
N GLY A 41 6.70 -7.13 -21.94
CA GLY A 41 8.05 -7.72 -22.02
C GLY A 41 8.91 -7.50 -20.76
N LYS A 42 8.28 -7.41 -19.58
CA LYS A 42 8.96 -7.15 -18.30
C LYS A 42 8.91 -8.37 -17.40
N THR A 43 10.08 -8.83 -16.94
CA THR A 43 10.20 -9.97 -16.02
C THR A 43 11.02 -9.67 -14.76
N ASN A 44 11.72 -8.52 -14.69
CA ASN A 44 12.75 -8.26 -13.68
C ASN A 44 12.31 -7.43 -12.45
N GLY A 45 11.02 -7.25 -12.21
CA GLY A 45 10.51 -6.59 -10.97
C GLY A 45 10.85 -5.10 -10.81
N TRP A 46 11.47 -4.49 -11.82
CA TRP A 46 11.88 -3.10 -11.84
C TRP A 46 10.98 -2.27 -12.76
N LEU A 47 10.49 -1.13 -12.26
CA LEU A 47 9.75 -0.14 -13.03
C LEU A 47 10.61 1.09 -13.25
N SER A 48 10.62 1.56 -14.48
CA SER A 48 11.20 2.84 -14.89
C SER A 48 10.17 3.60 -15.72
N ASP A 49 10.30 4.92 -15.81
CA ASP A 49 9.40 5.75 -16.63
C ASP A 49 9.26 5.23 -18.07
N SER A 50 10.34 4.69 -18.65
CA SER A 50 10.37 4.11 -19.99
C SER A 50 9.68 2.74 -20.14
N THR A 51 9.17 2.15 -19.05
CA THR A 51 8.53 0.84 -19.10
C THR A 51 7.23 0.91 -19.89
N VAL A 52 7.12 0.12 -20.96
CA VAL A 52 5.93 0.09 -21.81
C VAL A 52 4.80 -0.65 -21.11
N VAL A 53 3.62 -0.05 -21.11
CA VAL A 53 2.41 -0.61 -20.49
C VAL A 53 1.46 -1.18 -21.54
N SER A 54 0.65 -2.16 -21.14
CA SER A 54 -0.38 -2.72 -22.00
C SER A 54 -1.64 -1.83 -22.02
N PRO A 55 -2.54 -1.99 -23.00
CA PRO A 55 -3.86 -1.34 -22.95
C PRO A 55 -4.68 -1.71 -21.69
N ARG A 56 -4.51 -2.94 -21.19
CA ARG A 56 -5.21 -3.42 -19.99
C ARG A 56 -4.71 -2.74 -18.71
N PHE A 57 -3.44 -2.34 -18.66
CA PHE A 57 -2.93 -1.45 -17.61
C PHE A 57 -3.65 -0.10 -17.64
N ILE A 58 -3.71 0.54 -18.81
CA ILE A 58 -4.35 1.85 -18.96
C ILE A 58 -5.81 1.77 -18.53
N GLU A 59 -6.55 0.78 -19.03
CA GLU A 59 -7.95 0.55 -18.67
C GLU A 59 -8.13 0.38 -17.15
N TYR A 60 -7.36 -0.53 -16.54
CA TYR A 60 -7.46 -0.81 -15.11
C TYR A 60 -7.17 0.42 -14.27
N PHE A 61 -6.02 1.07 -14.47
CA PHE A 61 -5.61 2.19 -13.61
C PHE A 61 -6.36 3.49 -13.91
N THR A 62 -6.98 3.61 -15.09
CA THR A 62 -7.95 4.71 -15.34
C THR A 62 -9.22 4.49 -14.54
N ASN A 63 -9.75 3.25 -14.52
CA ASN A 63 -10.96 2.91 -13.77
C ASN A 63 -10.77 3.04 -12.25
N PHE A 64 -9.58 2.70 -11.74
CA PHE A 64 -9.23 2.80 -10.32
C PHE A 64 -8.41 4.04 -9.97
N LYS A 65 -8.46 5.09 -10.81
CA LYS A 65 -7.62 6.28 -10.64
C LYS A 65 -7.83 6.95 -9.28
N LYS A 66 -9.09 7.06 -8.83
CA LYS A 66 -9.43 7.73 -7.58
C LYS A 66 -8.84 6.99 -6.39
N GLU A 67 -8.93 5.67 -6.39
CA GLU A 67 -8.43 4.76 -5.36
C GLU A 67 -6.91 4.79 -5.29
N VAL A 68 -6.23 4.83 -6.44
CA VAL A 68 -4.77 4.96 -6.50
C VAL A 68 -4.31 6.31 -5.95
N LEU A 69 -5.00 7.41 -6.30
CA LEU A 69 -4.71 8.73 -5.78
C LEU A 69 -4.99 8.84 -4.27
N GLU A 70 -6.08 8.23 -3.80
CA GLU A 70 -6.36 8.15 -2.37
C GLU A 70 -5.27 7.36 -1.64
N TYR A 71 -4.85 6.22 -2.20
CA TYR A 71 -3.74 5.44 -1.66
C TYR A 71 -2.43 6.25 -1.62
N GLU A 72 -2.14 7.03 -2.66
CA GLU A 72 -0.97 7.92 -2.72
C GLU A 72 -0.99 8.96 -1.58
N GLN A 73 -2.12 9.66 -1.43
CA GLN A 73 -2.31 10.64 -0.36
C GLN A 73 -2.15 9.97 1.01
N ASP A 74 -2.81 8.83 1.19
CA ASP A 74 -2.73 8.05 2.41
C ASP A 74 -1.28 7.60 2.69
N TYR A 75 -0.50 7.25 1.68
CA TYR A 75 0.91 6.87 1.86
C TYR A 75 1.80 8.05 2.29
N TYR A 76 1.64 9.23 1.69
CA TYR A 76 2.54 10.37 1.93
C TYR A 76 2.15 11.27 3.10
N PHE A 77 0.85 11.41 3.38
CA PHE A 77 0.37 12.34 4.41
C PHE A 77 0.49 11.74 5.81
N ALA A 78 0.92 12.60 6.72
CA ALA A 78 0.97 12.33 8.15
C ALA A 78 -0.43 12.08 8.70
N ARG A 79 -0.62 10.96 9.39
CA ARG A 79 -1.90 10.57 10.02
C ARG A 79 -1.66 10.09 11.45
N SER A 80 -2.64 10.31 12.31
CA SER A 80 -2.66 9.74 13.66
C SER A 80 -3.07 8.26 13.62
N MET A 81 -2.81 7.51 14.68
CA MET A 81 -3.25 6.11 14.77
C MET A 81 -4.78 6.01 14.85
N GLU A 82 -5.42 7.00 15.47
CA GLU A 82 -6.86 7.15 15.54
C GLU A 82 -7.47 7.33 14.14
N ASP A 83 -6.88 8.21 13.31
CA ASP A 83 -7.36 8.43 11.94
C ASP A 83 -7.19 7.17 11.09
N ILE A 84 -6.07 6.46 11.27
CA ILE A 84 -5.84 5.17 10.60
C ILE A 84 -6.90 4.16 11.05
N ALA A 85 -7.06 3.96 12.36
CA ALA A 85 -8.03 3.03 12.94
C ALA A 85 -9.45 3.31 12.43
N LEU A 86 -9.87 4.57 12.43
CA LEU A 86 -11.16 5.00 11.91
C LEU A 86 -11.31 4.70 10.42
N LYS A 87 -10.31 5.07 9.60
CA LYS A 87 -10.36 4.89 8.14
C LYS A 87 -10.51 3.42 7.72
N ILE A 88 -9.77 2.51 8.36
CA ILE A 88 -9.81 1.08 8.02
C ILE A 88 -10.73 0.27 8.93
N ASN A 89 -11.49 0.94 9.81
CA ASN A 89 -12.45 0.35 10.73
C ASN A 89 -11.86 -0.82 11.54
N VAL A 90 -10.72 -0.58 12.19
CA VAL A 90 -10.08 -1.54 13.09
C VAL A 90 -9.86 -0.92 14.46
N ASP A 91 -9.80 -1.77 15.48
CA ASP A 91 -9.50 -1.33 16.84
C ASP A 91 -8.10 -0.70 16.94
N ILE A 92 -7.99 0.40 17.69
CA ILE A 92 -6.75 1.16 17.82
C ILE A 92 -5.62 0.32 18.43
N LEU A 93 -5.92 -0.63 19.32
CA LEU A 93 -4.88 -1.51 19.90
C LEU A 93 -4.28 -2.42 18.82
N SER A 94 -5.03 -2.74 17.75
CA SER A 94 -4.47 -3.48 16.61
C SER A 94 -3.47 -2.65 15.82
N ILE A 95 -3.71 -1.33 15.68
CA ILE A 95 -2.76 -0.39 15.09
C ILE A 95 -1.51 -0.26 15.97
N VAL A 96 -1.69 -0.11 17.28
CA VAL A 96 -0.58 -0.02 18.25
C VAL A 96 0.30 -1.27 18.20
N ARG A 97 -0.31 -2.47 18.23
CA ARG A 97 0.42 -3.75 18.10
C ARG A 97 1.18 -3.83 16.79
N PHE A 98 0.56 -3.45 15.67
CA PHE A 98 1.22 -3.43 14.36
C PHE A 98 2.48 -2.57 14.41
N PHE A 99 2.42 -1.35 14.95
CA PHE A 99 3.58 -0.46 15.00
C PHE A 99 4.63 -0.89 16.02
N ASN A 100 4.23 -1.42 17.18
CA ASN A 100 5.18 -1.98 18.16
C ASN A 100 5.98 -3.16 17.59
N LYS A 101 5.36 -3.97 16.72
CA LYS A 101 6.00 -5.11 16.06
C LYS A 101 6.90 -4.69 14.90
N ASN A 102 6.44 -3.77 14.05
CA ASN A 102 7.16 -3.37 12.85
C ASN A 102 8.15 -2.21 13.07
N LYS A 103 8.12 -1.58 14.25
CA LYS A 103 8.99 -0.47 14.71
C LYS A 103 9.39 0.47 13.56
N PRO A 104 8.43 1.20 12.96
CA PRO A 104 8.78 2.17 11.93
C PRO A 104 9.83 3.13 12.49
N LYS A 105 10.76 3.57 11.63
CA LYS A 105 11.90 4.39 12.04
C LYS A 105 11.48 5.67 12.75
N GLU A 106 10.27 6.16 12.51
CA GLU A 106 9.67 7.33 13.14
C GLU A 106 9.21 7.11 14.60
N ILE A 107 9.12 5.87 15.09
CA ILE A 107 8.66 5.54 16.43
C ILE A 107 9.83 4.94 17.23
N HIS A 108 10.48 5.78 18.03
CA HIS A 108 11.65 5.41 18.82
C HIS A 108 11.32 4.81 20.20
N GLN A 109 10.04 4.80 20.59
CA GLN A 109 9.58 4.30 21.90
C GLN A 109 8.48 3.27 21.72
N LYS A 110 8.44 2.26 22.61
CA LYS A 110 7.32 1.31 22.66
C LYS A 110 6.06 2.10 23.00
N LEU A 111 5.04 1.98 22.17
CA LEU A 111 3.76 2.61 22.38
C LEU A 111 3.06 1.89 23.53
N SER A 112 2.49 2.66 24.45
CA SER A 112 1.68 2.11 25.53
C SER A 112 0.47 1.39 24.95
N GLU A 113 0.14 0.23 25.52
CA GLU A 113 -1.13 -0.47 25.28
C GLU A 113 -2.24 0.07 26.20
N ASP A 114 -1.86 0.83 27.24
CA ASP A 114 -2.78 1.58 28.07
C ASP A 114 -3.06 2.93 27.40
N ASN A 115 -4.29 3.44 27.53
CA ASN A 115 -4.79 4.71 26.95
C ASN A 115 -4.00 5.98 27.37
N GLU A 116 -2.86 5.85 28.04
CA GLU A 116 -1.98 6.95 28.41
C GLU A 116 -1.19 7.44 27.20
N TYR A 117 -1.70 8.57 26.72
CA TYR A 117 -1.17 9.46 25.68
C TYR A 117 0.36 9.61 25.73
N ILE A 118 1.04 9.01 24.76
CA ILE A 118 2.39 9.40 24.36
C ILE A 118 2.24 10.21 23.07
N SER A 119 2.82 11.42 23.04
CA SER A 119 2.93 12.34 21.88
C SER A 119 2.68 11.64 20.54
N LYS A 120 1.52 11.90 19.92
CA LYS A 120 0.98 11.18 18.76
C LYS A 120 2.02 11.08 17.65
N PRO A 121 2.69 9.93 17.46
CA PRO A 121 3.64 9.81 16.37
C PRO A 121 2.85 9.88 15.06
N GLN A 122 3.19 10.85 14.23
CA GLN A 122 2.59 10.98 12.91
C GLN A 122 3.19 9.93 11.98
N ILE A 123 2.35 9.05 11.46
CA ILE A 123 2.77 7.99 10.56
C ILE A 123 2.78 8.51 9.13
N LYS A 124 3.89 8.26 8.42
CA LYS A 124 4.05 8.52 6.98
C LYS A 124 4.72 7.34 6.30
N LYS A 125 4.71 7.32 4.96
CA LYS A 125 5.35 6.28 4.12
C LYS A 125 4.84 4.86 4.37
N THR A 126 3.59 4.73 4.82
CA THR A 126 2.88 3.46 4.95
C THR A 126 1.41 3.76 4.87
N SER A 127 0.70 3.19 3.91
CA SER A 127 -0.74 3.38 3.77
C SER A 127 -1.52 2.61 4.84
N SER A 128 -2.64 3.14 5.30
CA SER A 128 -3.63 2.43 6.12
C SER A 128 -4.06 1.11 5.50
N TYR A 129 -4.18 1.04 4.16
CA TYR A 129 -4.52 -0.21 3.47
C TYR A 129 -3.44 -1.28 3.63
N GLN A 130 -2.16 -0.88 3.68
CA GLN A 130 -1.07 -1.80 3.98
C GLN A 130 -1.14 -2.32 5.41
N ILE A 131 -1.41 -1.42 6.36
CA ILE A 131 -1.58 -1.77 7.78
C ILE A 131 -2.73 -2.76 7.93
N LEU A 132 -3.87 -2.51 7.27
CA LEU A 132 -5.02 -3.40 7.28
C LEU A 132 -4.66 -4.79 6.73
N LYS A 133 -3.98 -4.85 5.59
CA LYS A 133 -3.54 -6.11 4.98
C LYS A 133 -2.70 -6.93 5.95
N ASP A 134 -1.71 -6.31 6.59
CA ASP A 134 -0.79 -7.00 7.48
C ASP A 134 -1.48 -7.48 8.77
N ILE A 135 -2.38 -6.66 9.34
CA ILE A 135 -3.23 -7.06 10.48
C ILE A 135 -4.10 -8.28 10.10
N GLN A 136 -4.73 -8.26 8.93
CA GLN A 136 -5.55 -9.37 8.45
C GLN A 136 -4.73 -10.64 8.19
N LEU A 137 -3.51 -10.51 7.67
CA LEU A 137 -2.58 -11.64 7.50
C LEU A 137 -2.18 -12.24 8.85
N GLU A 138 -1.83 -11.42 9.82
CA GLU A 138 -1.49 -11.88 11.17
C GLU A 138 -2.66 -12.60 11.85
N ASN A 139 -3.86 -12.02 11.78
CA ASN A 139 -5.06 -12.64 12.32
C ASN A 139 -5.33 -14.02 11.69
N ARG A 140 -5.17 -14.14 10.36
CA ARG A 140 -5.29 -15.43 9.66
C ARG A 140 -4.24 -16.45 10.13
N MET A 141 -2.98 -16.05 10.25
CA MET A 141 -1.91 -16.95 10.70
C MET A 141 -2.11 -17.41 12.16
N ASN A 142 -2.59 -16.52 13.03
CA ASN A 142 -2.91 -16.86 14.41
C ASN A 142 -4.06 -17.89 14.50
N LEU A 143 -5.07 -17.77 13.65
CA LEU A 143 -6.15 -18.75 13.57
C LEU A 143 -5.66 -20.12 13.09
N ILE A 144 -4.87 -20.15 12.02
CA ILE A 144 -4.28 -21.39 11.48
C ILE A 144 -3.43 -22.09 12.56
N THR A 145 -2.59 -21.32 13.26
CA THR A 145 -1.69 -21.87 14.30
C THR A 145 -2.46 -22.42 15.51
N LYS A 146 -3.61 -21.82 15.86
CA LYS A 146 -4.48 -22.34 16.93
C LYS A 146 -5.14 -23.65 16.52
N ILE A 147 -5.61 -23.73 15.27
CA ILE A 147 -6.21 -24.95 14.73
C ILE A 147 -5.17 -26.08 14.66
N SER A 148 -3.93 -25.81 14.26
CA SER A 148 -2.89 -26.84 14.16
C SER A 148 -2.38 -27.38 15.50
N LYS A 149 -2.76 -26.76 16.62
CA LYS A 149 -2.36 -27.17 17.98
C LYS A 149 -3.46 -27.94 18.73
N ASN A 150 -4.66 -28.02 18.16
CA ASN A 150 -5.78 -28.81 18.65
C ASN A 150 -5.96 -30.06 17.80
#